data_AF-A0AAE1TQU2-F1
#
_entry.id   AF-A0AAE1TQU2-F1
#
_cell.length_a   1.000
_cell.length_b   1.000
_cell.length_c   1.000
_cell.angle_alpha   90.00
_cell.angle_beta   90.00
_cell.angle_gamma   90.00
#
_symmetry.space_group_name_H-M   'P 1'
#
loop_
_entity.id
_entity.type
_entity.pdbx_description
1 polymer ?
#
loop_
_entity_poly.entity_id
_entity_poly.type
_entity_poly.pdbx_seq_one_letter_code
_entity_poly.pdbx_strand_id
1 'polypeptide(L)'
;MRYSYIYEEYVECVVGYVEYVECVVVYVEYVECVLGYEEYVECVLGYVEYVECVLGYEEYVECVVVYEEYVECVLVYEEYVECVVGYEEYVECVLGYEEYVECVLVYVE
;
A
#
# COMPACT_ATOMS: atom_id res chain seq x y z
N MET A 1 -0.04 7.25 -12.87
CA MET A 1 1.33 7.73 -12.68
C MET A 1 2.16 6.54 -12.23
N ARG A 2 3.45 6.51 -12.56
CA ARG A 2 4.32 5.39 -12.17
C ARG A 2 5.50 5.91 -11.37
N TYR A 3 5.71 5.34 -10.19
CA TYR A 3 6.79 5.67 -9.28
C TYR A 3 7.64 4.43 -9.01
N SER A 4 8.96 4.61 -8.93
CA SER A 4 9.89 3.54 -8.57
C SER A 4 11.03 4.11 -7.73
N TYR A 5 11.18 3.57 -6.53
CA TYR A 5 12.19 3.97 -5.56
C TYR A 5 12.98 2.76 -5.12
N ILE A 6 14.31 2.87 -5.17
CA ILE A 6 15.22 1.76 -4.83
C ILE A 6 16.41 2.35 -4.07
N TYR A 7 16.71 1.81 -2.89
CA TYR A 7 17.79 2.28 -2.01
C TYR A 7 17.62 3.73 -1.57
N GLU A 8 16.55 4.01 -0.85
CA GLU A 8 16.29 5.31 -0.24
C GLU A 8 16.16 5.15 1.27
N GLU A 9 16.43 6.19 2.05
CA GLU A 9 16.16 6.17 3.49
C GLU A 9 14.67 6.47 3.74
N TYR A 10 14.12 7.47 3.03
CA TYR A 10 12.74 7.92 3.15
C TYR A 10 12.11 8.15 1.78
N VAL A 11 10.86 7.72 1.61
CA VAL A 11 10.03 8.01 0.43
C VAL A 11 8.71 8.64 0.90
N GLU A 12 8.36 9.79 0.32
CA GLU A 12 7.08 10.46 0.54
C GLU A 12 6.38 10.64 -0.82
N CYS A 13 5.12 10.18 -0.93
CA CYS A 13 4.31 10.31 -2.14
C CYS A 13 2.95 10.91 -1.82
N VAL A 14 2.58 11.97 -2.54
CA VAL A 14 1.24 12.56 -2.48
C VAL A 14 0.68 12.66 -3.89
N VAL A 15 -0.44 11.96 -4.13
CA VAL A 15 -1.14 11.97 -5.41
C VAL A 15 -2.60 12.38 -5.20
N GLY A 16 -3.14 13.14 -6.15
CA GLY A 16 -4.47 13.73 -6.08
C GLY A 16 -5.49 12.97 -6.93
N TYR A 17 -5.97 13.62 -7.99
CA TYR A 17 -6.94 13.04 -8.93
C TYR A 17 -6.19 12.48 -10.15
N VAL A 18 -6.17 11.17 -10.31
CA VAL A 18 -5.56 10.49 -11.47
C VAL A 18 -6.35 9.23 -11.79
N GLU A 19 -6.25 8.69 -13.01
CA GLU A 19 -6.96 7.44 -13.32
C GLU A 19 -6.24 6.20 -12.76
N TYR A 20 -4.90 6.22 -12.76
CA TYR A 20 -4.10 5.05 -12.38
C TYR A 20 -2.90 5.49 -11.56
N VAL A 21 -2.47 4.70 -10.57
CA VAL A 21 -1.17 4.79 -9.91
C VAL A 21 -0.52 3.41 -9.81
N GLU A 22 0.76 3.37 -10.13
CA GLU A 22 1.62 2.20 -9.96
C GLU A 22 2.86 2.63 -9.15
N CYS A 23 3.07 2.03 -7.97
CA CYS A 23 4.17 2.33 -7.07
C CYS A 23 4.99 1.07 -6.79
N VAL A 24 6.31 1.16 -6.99
CA VAL A 24 7.25 0.09 -6.61
C VAL A 24 8.33 0.65 -5.70
N VAL A 25 8.41 0.16 -4.47
CA VAL A 25 9.40 0.60 -3.47
C VAL A 25 10.18 -0.60 -2.95
N VAL A 26 11.52 -0.52 -2.99
CA VAL A 26 12.37 -1.63 -2.56
C VAL A 26 13.59 -1.13 -1.77
N TYR A 27 13.88 -1.78 -0.64
CA TYR A 27 15.01 -1.44 0.24
C TYR A 27 14.93 0.02 0.74
N VAL A 28 13.89 0.33 1.50
CA VAL A 28 13.65 1.65 2.07
C VAL A 28 13.41 1.53 3.57
N GLU A 29 13.84 2.48 4.39
CA GLU A 29 13.53 2.40 5.84
C GLU A 29 12.08 2.84 6.10
N TYR A 30 11.66 3.97 5.53
CA TYR A 30 10.33 4.56 5.76
C TYR A 30 9.64 4.98 4.48
N VAL A 31 8.36 4.62 4.35
CA VAL A 31 7.49 5.03 3.24
C VAL A 31 6.21 5.67 3.79
N GLU A 32 5.92 6.88 3.33
CA GLU A 32 4.65 7.58 3.60
C GLU A 32 3.95 7.89 2.27
N CYS A 33 2.71 7.42 2.13
CA CYS A 33 1.91 7.59 0.92
C CYS A 33 0.52 8.14 1.24
N VAL A 34 0.10 9.17 0.52
CA VAL A 34 -1.27 9.71 0.55
C VAL A 34 -1.81 9.78 -0.87
N LEU A 35 -2.77 8.91 -1.20
CA LEU A 35 -3.46 8.88 -2.49
C LEU A 35 -4.91 9.32 -2.32
N GLY A 36 -5.43 9.99 -3.36
CA GLY A 36 -6.65 10.78 -3.28
C GLY A 36 -7.86 10.12 -3.91
N TYR A 37 -8.16 10.51 -5.15
CA TYR A 37 -9.24 9.95 -5.94
C TYR A 37 -8.61 9.31 -7.16
N GLU A 38 -8.50 7.99 -7.17
CA GLU A 38 -7.96 7.26 -8.30
C GLU A 38 -8.93 6.14 -8.72
N GLU A 39 -8.84 5.65 -9.96
CA GLU A 39 -9.68 4.51 -10.35
C GLU A 39 -8.96 3.20 -9.98
N TYR A 40 -7.62 3.19 -10.08
CA TYR A 40 -6.81 2.00 -9.84
C TYR A 40 -5.48 2.35 -9.15
N VAL A 41 -5.20 1.66 -8.06
CA VAL A 41 -3.92 1.72 -7.34
C VAL A 41 -3.26 0.34 -7.33
N GLU A 42 -2.04 0.27 -7.82
CA GLU A 42 -1.18 -0.91 -7.69
C GLU A 42 0.09 -0.54 -6.91
N CYS A 43 0.31 -1.17 -5.77
CA CYS A 43 1.49 -0.95 -4.93
C CYS A 43 2.26 -2.26 -4.68
N VAL A 44 3.57 -2.22 -4.89
CA VAL A 44 4.50 -3.30 -4.54
C VAL A 44 5.60 -2.76 -3.64
N LEU A 45 5.62 -3.23 -2.40
CA LEU A 45 6.58 -2.84 -1.37
C LEU A 45 7.41 -4.06 -0.94
N GLY A 46 8.72 -3.87 -0.82
CA GLY A 46 9.64 -4.96 -0.53
C GLY A 46 10.84 -4.54 0.31
N TYR A 47 11.09 -5.24 1.42
CA TYR A 47 12.16 -4.90 2.37
C TYR A 47 12.04 -3.45 2.85
N VAL A 48 10.94 -3.15 3.55
CA VAL A 48 10.70 -1.83 4.15
C VAL A 48 10.53 -1.98 5.66
N GLU A 49 11.14 -1.13 6.48
CA GLU A 49 10.93 -1.25 7.94
C GLU A 49 9.54 -0.73 8.34
N TYR A 50 9.13 0.43 7.82
CA TYR A 50 7.88 1.08 8.16
C TYR A 50 7.14 1.62 6.93
N VAL A 51 5.86 1.28 6.82
CA VAL A 51 4.96 1.79 5.79
C VAL A 51 3.73 2.43 6.44
N GLU A 52 3.45 3.68 6.07
CA GLU A 52 2.20 4.39 6.38
C GLU A 52 1.51 4.80 5.08
N CYS A 53 0.29 4.30 4.87
CA CYS A 53 -0.49 4.56 3.66
C CYS A 53 -1.90 5.06 4.01
N VAL A 54 -2.32 6.14 3.37
CA VAL A 54 -3.70 6.62 3.38
C VAL A 54 -4.23 6.68 1.96
N LEU A 55 -5.20 5.82 1.65
CA LEU A 55 -5.89 5.80 0.36
C LEU A 55 -7.32 6.33 0.54
N GLY A 56 -7.75 7.13 -0.43
CA GLY A 56 -9.03 7.78 -0.45
C GLY A 56 -10.06 6.99 -1.27
N TYR A 57 -10.74 7.66 -2.18
CA TYR A 57 -11.78 7.04 -2.99
C TYR A 57 -11.15 6.34 -4.20
N GLU A 58 -11.01 5.02 -4.14
CA GLU A 58 -10.53 4.18 -5.23
C GLU A 58 -11.62 3.21 -5.73
N GLU A 59 -11.62 2.86 -7.01
CA GLU A 59 -12.45 1.72 -7.45
C GLU A 59 -11.74 0.40 -7.16
N TYR A 60 -10.42 0.34 -7.37
CA TYR A 60 -9.61 -0.87 -7.19
C TYR A 60 -8.26 -0.58 -6.54
N VAL A 61 -7.96 -1.32 -5.48
CA VAL A 61 -6.66 -1.28 -4.80
C VAL A 61 -6.05 -2.68 -4.80
N GLU A 62 -4.86 -2.82 -5.38
CA GLU A 62 -4.02 -4.00 -5.28
C GLU A 62 -2.71 -3.64 -4.56
N CYS A 63 -2.42 -4.33 -3.45
CA CYS A 63 -1.22 -4.11 -2.66
C CYS A 63 -0.50 -5.43 -2.39
N VAL A 64 0.79 -5.47 -2.72
CA VAL A 64 1.68 -6.58 -2.40
C VAL A 64 2.80 -6.08 -1.52
N VAL A 65 2.87 -6.59 -0.30
CA VAL A 65 3.82 -6.18 0.73
C VAL A 65 4.64 -7.40 1.17
N VAL A 66 5.96 -7.29 1.12
CA VAL A 66 6.86 -8.42 1.38
C VAL A 66 8.07 -7.99 2.22
N TYR A 67 8.28 -8.66 3.36
CA TYR A 67 9.36 -8.38 4.32
C TYR A 67 9.28 -6.97 4.89
N GLU A 68 8.33 -6.74 5.78
CA GLU A 68 8.21 -5.48 6.51
C GLU A 68 8.11 -5.67 8.02
N GLU A 69 8.59 -4.71 8.81
CA GLU A 69 8.44 -4.80 10.27
C GLU A 69 7.07 -4.26 10.70
N TYR A 70 6.64 -3.12 10.15
CA TYR A 70 5.40 -2.44 10.52
C TYR A 70 4.67 -1.86 9.31
N VAL A 71 3.39 -2.20 9.20
CA VAL A 71 2.47 -1.68 8.17
C VAL A 71 1.26 -1.04 8.82
N GLU A 72 1.00 0.23 8.52
CA GLU A 72 -0.22 0.95 8.85
C GLU A 72 -0.91 1.46 7.58
N CYS A 73 -2.14 0.99 7.35
CA CYS A 73 -2.93 1.36 6.18
C CYS A 73 -4.32 1.85 6.58
N VAL A 74 -4.74 2.97 5.99
CA VAL A 74 -6.11 3.49 6.10
C VAL A 74 -6.71 3.56 4.69
N LEU A 75 -7.75 2.77 4.44
CA LEU A 75 -8.46 2.70 3.16
C LEU A 75 -9.90 3.20 3.37
N VAL A 76 -10.37 4.12 2.52
CA VAL A 76 -11.65 4.78 2.76
C VAL A 76 -12.46 4.98 1.47
N TYR A 77 -13.48 4.13 1.29
CA TYR A 77 -14.38 4.13 0.13
C TYR A 77 -13.78 3.41 -1.08
N GLU A 78 -13.29 2.19 -0.89
CA GLU A 78 -12.89 1.34 -2.02
C GLU A 78 -14.01 0.39 -2.46
N GLU A 79 -14.12 0.13 -3.77
CA GLU A 79 -15.04 -0.91 -4.24
C GLU A 79 -14.40 -2.30 -4.08
N TYR A 80 -13.13 -2.43 -4.46
CA TYR A 80 -12.37 -3.68 -4.37
C TYR A 80 -10.98 -3.46 -3.78
N VAL A 81 -10.66 -4.23 -2.73
CA VAL A 81 -9.32 -4.28 -2.13
C VAL A 81 -8.77 -5.70 -2.20
N GLU A 82 -7.61 -5.86 -2.82
CA GLU A 82 -6.80 -7.07 -2.75
C GLU A 82 -5.46 -6.73 -2.08
N CYS A 83 -5.14 -7.44 -1.00
CA CYS A 83 -3.89 -7.28 -0.27
C CYS A 83 -3.20 -8.62 -0.05
N VAL A 84 -1.95 -8.72 -0.47
CA VAL A 84 -1.07 -9.86 -0.19
C VAL A 84 0.09 -9.38 0.66
N VAL A 85 0.24 -10.00 1.82
CA VAL A 85 1.17 -9.57 2.85
C VAL A 85 2.01 -10.77 3.28
N GLY A 86 3.33 -10.63 3.24
CA GLY A 86 4.27 -11.72 3.51
C GLY A 86 5.43 -11.33 4.40
N TYR A 87 5.73 -12.16 5.41
CA TYR A 87 6.79 -11.94 6.41
C TYR A 87 6.73 -10.58 7.12
N GLU A 88 5.88 -10.47 8.14
CA GLU A 88 5.75 -9.23 8.90
C GLU A 88 5.64 -9.45 10.40
N GLU A 89 6.07 -8.45 11.18
CA GLU A 89 5.90 -8.45 12.64
C GLU A 89 4.57 -7.81 13.07
N TYR A 90 4.17 -6.69 12.45
CA TYR A 90 2.95 -5.94 12.81
C TYR A 90 2.21 -5.36 11.61
N VAL A 91 0.88 -5.53 11.62
CA VAL A 91 -0.04 -4.97 10.63
C VAL A 91 -1.24 -4.35 11.30
N GLU A 92 -1.53 -3.10 10.95
CA GLU A 92 -2.77 -2.41 11.29
C GLU A 92 -3.42 -1.88 10.00
N CYS A 93 -4.62 -2.39 9.69
CA CYS A 93 -5.41 -1.90 8.57
C CYS A 93 -6.76 -1.39 9.09
N VAL A 94 -7.08 -0.14 8.77
CA VAL A 94 -8.39 0.46 9.00
C VAL A 94 -9.10 0.56 7.67
N LEU A 95 -10.22 -0.16 7.55
CA LEU A 95 -11.05 -0.19 6.35
C LEU A 95 -12.36 0.56 6.60
N GLY A 96 -12.74 1.39 5.63
CA GLY A 96 -13.97 2.17 5.63
C GLY A 96 -15.13 1.44 4.95
N TYR A 97 -15.75 2.15 3.99
CA TYR A 97 -16.87 1.63 3.22
C TYR A 97 -16.36 0.80 2.05
N GLU A 98 -16.30 -0.51 2.24
CA GLU A 98 -15.80 -1.44 1.23
C GLU A 98 -16.93 -2.32 0.67
N GLU A 99 -16.94 -2.57 -0.64
CA GLU A 99 -17.83 -3.60 -1.21
C GLU A 99 -17.20 -4.99 -1.15
N TYR A 100 -15.92 -5.12 -1.51
CA TYR A 100 -15.19 -6.40 -1.51
C TYR A 100 -13.75 -6.24 -1.00
N VAL A 101 -13.36 -7.14 -0.10
CA VAL A 101 -12.01 -7.18 0.48
C VAL A 101 -11.49 -8.62 0.48
N GLU A 102 -10.32 -8.82 -0.10
CA GLU A 102 -9.52 -10.04 0.00
C GLU A 102 -8.15 -9.72 0.60
N CYS A 103 -7.81 -10.39 1.70
CA CYS A 103 -6.50 -10.26 2.33
C CYS A 103 -5.88 -11.63 2.54
N VAL A 104 -4.65 -11.81 2.05
CA VAL A 104 -3.87 -13.03 2.19
C VAL A 104 -2.61 -12.74 3.01
N LEU A 105 -2.53 -13.37 4.18
CA LEU A 105 -1.34 -13.33 5.03
C LEU A 105 -0.53 -14.62 4.82
N VAL A 106 0.72 -14.48 4.36
CA VAL A 106 1.63 -15.61 4.16
C VAL A 106 2.73 -15.58 5.22
N TYR A 107 2.59 -16.45 6.22
CA TYR A 107 3.66 -16.74 7.17
C TYR A 107 4.53 -17.86 6.58
N VAL A 108 5.84 -17.67 6.56
CA VAL A 108 6.78 -18.73 6.24
C VAL A 108 7.72 -18.86 7.44
N GLU A 109 7.72 -20.06 8.04
CA GLU A 109 8.63 -20.44 9.13
C GLU A 109 10.11 -20.40 8.73
#